data_AF-A0A7X3QLG6-F1
#
_entry.id   AF-A0A7X3QLG6-F1
#
_cell.length_a   1.000
_cell.length_b   1.000
_cell.length_c   1.000
_cell.angle_alpha   90.00
_cell.angle_beta   90.00
_cell.angle_gamma   90.00
#
_symmetry.space_group_name_H-M   'P 1'
#
loop_
_entity.id
_entity.type
_entity.pdbx_description
1 polymer ?
#
loop_
_entity_poly.entity_id
_entity_poly.type
_entity_poly.pdbx_seq_one_letter_code
_entity_poly.pdbx_strand_id
1 'polypeptide(L)' 'MARLREEISDGRVIDAMERVPREAFLPKDYRHAAYEDSALPLSEGQTISQPFMIATMIEALGPRRSDK' A
#
# COMPACT_ATOMS: atom_id res chain seq x y z
N MET A 1 -6.05 0.92 -7.57
CA MET A 1 -6.86 1.02 -6.32
C MET A 1 -8.22 0.34 -6.40
N ALA A 2 -8.86 0.17 -7.57
CA ALA A 2 -10.16 -0.51 -7.70
C ALA A 2 -10.20 -1.88 -6.98
N ARG A 3 -9.18 -2.73 -7.22
CA ARG A 3 -9.03 -4.03 -6.56
C ARG A 3 -9.09 -3.98 -5.03
N LEU A 4 -8.46 -2.97 -4.41
CA LEU A 4 -8.51 -2.84 -2.94
C LEU A 4 -9.94 -2.63 -2.45
N ARG A 5 -10.75 -1.85 -3.18
CA ARG A 5 -12.16 -1.61 -2.81
C ARG A 5 -13.06 -2.83 -3.02
N GLU A 6 -12.66 -3.76 -3.88
CA GLU A 6 -13.40 -4.99 -4.16
C GLU A 6 -13.05 -6.12 -3.18
N GLU A 7 -11.78 -6.24 -2.79
CA GLU A 7 -11.27 -7.39 -2.06
C GLU A 7 -10.91 -7.11 -0.58
N ILE A 8 -10.70 -5.85 -0.17
CA ILE A 8 -10.40 -5.49 1.22
C ILE A 8 -11.69 -5.05 1.91
N SER A 9 -12.02 -5.70 3.01
CA SER A 9 -13.26 -5.48 3.75
C SER A 9 -13.13 -4.37 4.79
N ASP A 10 -11.94 -4.18 5.38
CA ASP A 10 -11.72 -3.11 6.35
C ASP A 10 -11.53 -1.74 5.67
N GLY A 11 -12.61 -0.95 5.64
CA GLY A 11 -12.61 0.40 5.07
C GLY A 11 -11.56 1.33 5.67
N ARG A 12 -11.13 1.11 6.93
CA ARG A 12 -10.08 1.92 7.57
C ARG A 12 -8.72 1.72 6.89
N VAL A 13 -8.46 0.51 6.38
CA VAL A 13 -7.24 0.20 5.63
C VAL A 13 -7.24 0.91 4.29
N ILE A 14 -8.36 0.86 3.57
CA ILE A 14 -8.53 1.56 2.28
C ILE A 14 -8.33 3.07 2.48
N ASP A 15 -9.02 3.67 3.44
CA ASP A 15 -8.93 5.10 3.72
C ASP A 15 -7.50 5.53 4.09
N ALA A 16 -6.79 4.72 4.90
CA ALA A 16 -5.41 4.99 5.26
C ALA A 16 -4.48 4.94 4.04
N MET A 17 -4.65 3.95 3.16
CA MET A 17 -3.85 3.79 1.95
C MET A 17 -4.11 4.89 0.91
N GLU A 18 -5.32 5.44 0.84
CA GLU A 18 -5.64 6.57 -0.03
C GLU A 18 -5.14 7.90 0.52
N ARG A 19 -5.09 8.05 1.85
CA ARG A 19 -4.63 9.29 2.50
C ARG A 19 -3.11 9.45 2.49
N VAL A 20 -2.36 8.35 2.51
CA VAL A 20 -0.89 8.37 2.56
C VAL A 20 -0.35 8.40 1.12
N PRO A 21 0.39 9.46 0.70
CA PRO A 21 0.85 9.61 -0.67
C PRO A 21 1.99 8.62 -0.97
N ARG A 22 1.63 7.45 -1.52
CA ARG A 22 2.57 6.34 -1.76
C ARG A 22 3.75 6.75 -2.66
N GLU A 23 3.54 7.61 -3.63
CA GLU A 23 4.57 8.13 -4.54
C GLU A 23 5.67 8.94 -3.84
N ALA A 24 5.39 9.47 -2.65
CA ALA A 24 6.41 10.16 -1.84
C ALA A 24 7.51 9.19 -1.35
N PHE A 25 7.21 7.89 -1.29
CA PHE A 25 8.11 6.83 -0.84
C PHE A 25 8.82 6.11 -1.99
N LEU A 26 8.68 6.60 -3.23
CA LEU A 26 9.29 6.02 -4.42
C LEU A 26 10.35 6.94 -5.04
N PRO A 27 11.38 6.36 -5.69
CA PRO A 27 12.25 7.11 -6.60
C PRO A 27 11.43 7.80 -7.69
N LYS A 28 11.89 8.97 -8.17
CA LYS A 28 11.14 9.80 -9.13
C LYS A 28 10.67 9.02 -10.36
N ASP A 29 11.52 8.14 -10.87
CA ASP A 29 11.26 7.38 -12.08
C ASP A 29 10.09 6.39 -11.94
N TYR A 30 9.76 5.97 -10.71
CA TYR A 30 8.67 5.01 -10.44
C TYR A 30 7.39 5.65 -9.91
N ARG A 31 7.36 6.96 -9.69
CA ARG A 31 6.17 7.64 -9.13
C ARG A 31 4.92 7.54 -9.99
N HIS A 32 5.10 7.46 -11.32
CA HIS A 32 3.98 7.30 -12.25
C HIS A 32 3.26 5.95 -12.08
N ALA A 33 3.97 4.92 -11.63
CA ALA A 33 3.46 3.57 -11.42
C ALA A 33 3.05 3.32 -9.94
N ALA A 34 3.07 4.34 -9.08
CA ALA A 34 2.96 4.17 -7.62
C ALA A 34 1.72 3.37 -7.17
N TYR A 35 0.63 3.46 -7.92
CA TYR A 35 -0.68 2.87 -7.60
C TYR A 35 -1.03 1.66 -8.48
N GLU A 36 -0.10 1.22 -9.31
CA GLU A 36 -0.17 -0.08 -9.99
C GLU A 36 -0.05 -1.20 -8.95
N ASP A 37 -0.76 -2.30 -9.19
CA ASP A 37 -0.72 -3.47 -8.30
C ASP A 37 0.51 -4.34 -8.59
N SER A 38 1.69 -3.71 -8.53
CA SER A 38 2.98 -4.30 -8.86
C SER A 38 4.03 -3.92 -7.82
N ALA A 39 5.04 -4.78 -7.67
CA ALA A 39 6.16 -4.49 -6.79
C ALA A 39 7.10 -3.54 -7.53
N LEU A 40 7.52 -2.47 -6.88
CA LEU A 40 8.37 -1.45 -7.49
C LEU A 40 9.75 -1.44 -6.83
N PRO A 41 10.82 -1.27 -7.61
CA PRO A 41 12.17 -1.24 -7.07
C PRO A 41 12.45 0.05 -6.28
N LEU A 42 13.27 -0.11 -5.26
CA LEU A 42 13.84 0.93 -4.41
C LEU A 42 15.38 0.90 -4.55
N SER A 43 16.07 1.77 -3.81
CA SER A 43 17.53 1.74 -3.69
C SER A 43 18.02 0.41 -3.09
N GLU A 44 19.31 0.10 -3.28
CA GLU A 44 19.96 -1.09 -2.69
C GLU A 44 19.29 -2.42 -3.06
N GLY A 45 18.71 -2.51 -4.25
CA GLY A 45 18.05 -3.73 -4.75
C GLY A 45 16.80 -4.14 -3.99
N GLN A 46 16.28 -3.26 -3.11
CA GLN A 46 15.05 -3.51 -2.37
C GLN A 46 13.82 -3.26 -3.25
N THR A 47 12.67 -3.73 -2.79
CA THR A 47 11.38 -3.49 -3.45
C THR A 47 10.34 -3.05 -2.43
N ILE A 48 9.38 -2.23 -2.87
CA ILE A 48 8.14 -2.03 -2.14
C ILE A 48 7.10 -3.01 -2.67
N SER A 49 6.45 -3.74 -1.76
CA SER A 49 5.38 -4.68 -2.11
C SER A 49 4.20 -3.99 -2.80
N GLN A 50 3.41 -4.75 -3.53
CA GLN A 50 2.23 -4.25 -4.23
C GLN A 50 1.23 -3.64 -3.24
N PRO A 51 0.47 -2.60 -3.63
CA PRO A 51 -0.63 -2.07 -2.83
C PRO A 51 -1.56 -3.17 -2.28
N PHE A 52 -1.99 -4.13 -3.10
CA PHE A 52 -2.92 -5.17 -2.63
C PHE A 52 -2.30 -6.02 -1.51
N MET A 53 -1.06 -6.48 -1.69
CA MET A 53 -0.35 -7.26 -0.67
C MET A 53 -0.23 -6.50 0.65
N ILE A 54 0.09 -5.21 0.61
CA ILE A 54 0.15 -4.37 1.81
C ILE A 54 -1.22 -4.28 2.49
N ALA A 55 -2.28 -4.06 1.72
CA ALA A 55 -3.64 -4.00 2.25
C ALA A 55 -4.04 -5.31 2.95
N THR A 56 -3.79 -6.45 2.30
CA THR A 56 -4.06 -7.79 2.87
C THR A 56 -3.28 -8.04 4.15
N MET A 57 -1.99 -7.66 4.21
CA MET A 57 -1.17 -7.82 5.42
C MET A 57 -1.70 -6.97 6.58
N ILE A 58 -2.11 -5.73 6.31
CA ILE A 58 -2.64 -4.83 7.34
C ILE A 58 -4.02 -5.30 7.81
N GLU A 59 -4.89 -5.74 6.91
CA GLU A 59 -6.20 -6.29 7.27
C GLU A 59 -6.05 -7.54 8.15
N ALA A 60 -5.13 -8.45 7.79
CA ALA A 60 -4.84 -9.63 8.59
C ALA A 60 -4.24 -9.30 9.97
N LEU A 61 -3.44 -8.23 10.06
CA LEU A 61 -2.90 -7.73 11.33
C LEU A 61 -4.01 -7.18 12.24
N GLY A 62 -5.06 -6.60 11.67
CA GLY A 62 -6.21 -6.06 12.41
C GLY A 62 -5.87 -4.98 13.44
N PRO A 63 -5.06 -3.94 13.10
CA PRO A 63 -4.58 -2.98 14.07
C PRO A 63 -5.71 -2.17 14.70
N ARG A 64 -5.55 -1.92 16.00
CA ARG A 64 -6.42 -1.11 16.83
C ARG A 64 -5.70 0.15 17.26
N ARG A 65 -6.46 1.21 17.54
CA ARG A 65 -5.92 2.51 17.97
C ARG A 65 -5.04 2.45 19.22
N SER A 66 -5.23 1.43 20.06
CA SER A 66 -4.48 1.22 21.30
C SER A 66 -3.25 0.32 21.16
N ASP A 67 -3.00 -0.25 19.98
CA ASP A 67 -1.84 -1.10 19.75
C ASP A 67 -0.56 -0.23 19.71
N LYS A 68 0.57 -0.80 20.15
CA LYS A 68 1.85 -0.09 20.35
C LYS A 68 2.88 -0.44 19.29
#